data_AF-A0A2D4HPB4-F1
#
_entry.id   AF-A0A2D4HPB4-F1
#
_cell.length_a   1.000
_cell.length_b   1.000
_cell.length_c   1.000
_cell.angle_alpha   90.00
_cell.angle_beta   90.00
_cell.angle_gamma   90.00
#
_symmetry.space_group_name_H-M   'P 1'
#
loop_
_entity.id
_entity.type
_entity.pdbx_description
1 polymer ?
#
loop_
_entity_poly.entity_id
_entity_poly.type
_entity_poly.pdbx_seq_one_letter_code
_entity_poly.pdbx_strand_id
1 'polypeptide(L)'
;MATLTGAQGIATGKYHAAVLTNNEEWEQACIKAGRNCGDLVHPLVYCPELHFSEFTSAVADMKNSVADRDNSPSSCAGLFIASHIGFDWPGVWVHIDIAAPVHAGERATGYGVALLLSLFGRASEDPLLNMVSPLGCSGDPLEDDMGRDCKRRRLV
;
A
#
# COMPACT_ATOMS: atom_id res chain seq x y z
N MET A 1 6.26 -6.74 1.04
CA MET A 1 5.73 -6.89 -0.34
C MET A 1 5.61 -8.37 -0.66
N ALA A 2 4.52 -8.81 -1.29
CA ALA A 2 4.36 -10.18 -1.73
C ALA A 2 3.41 -10.25 -2.94
N THR A 3 3.62 -11.20 -3.85
CA THR A 3 2.63 -11.57 -4.87
C THR A 3 1.61 -12.51 -4.24
N LEU A 4 0.70 -11.97 -3.42
CA LEU A 4 -0.01 -12.77 -2.40
C LEU A 4 -1.36 -13.30 -2.88
N THR A 5 -2.20 -12.46 -3.48
CA THR A 5 -3.59 -12.84 -3.79
C THR A 5 -3.99 -12.52 -5.22
N GLY A 6 -4.73 -13.42 -5.86
CA GLY A 6 -5.44 -13.10 -7.11
C GLY A 6 -6.50 -11.99 -6.92
N ALA A 7 -7.01 -11.84 -5.69
CA ALA A 7 -7.96 -10.81 -5.32
C ALA A 7 -7.40 -9.39 -5.44
N GLN A 8 -6.10 -9.18 -5.24
CA GLN A 8 -5.48 -7.87 -5.43
C GLN A 8 -5.76 -7.31 -6.81
N GLY A 9 -5.61 -8.14 -7.85
CA GLY A 9 -5.85 -7.74 -9.25
C GLY A 9 -7.32 -7.41 -9.55
N ILE A 10 -8.26 -7.99 -8.79
CA ILE A 10 -9.69 -7.64 -8.89
C ILE A 10 -9.96 -6.32 -8.16
N ALA A 11 -9.38 -6.13 -6.98
CA ALA A 11 -9.63 -4.95 -6.13
C ALA A 11 -8.98 -3.66 -6.65
N THR A 12 -7.73 -3.75 -7.11
CA THR A 12 -6.90 -2.57 -7.46
C THR A 12 -6.39 -2.59 -8.91
N GLY A 13 -6.69 -3.65 -9.65
CA GLY A 13 -6.31 -3.79 -11.05
C GLY A 13 -4.88 -4.26 -11.28
N LYS A 14 -4.45 -4.18 -12.53
CA LYS A 14 -3.15 -4.70 -12.99
C LYS A 14 -1.96 -3.77 -12.76
N TYR A 15 -2.21 -2.48 -12.57
CA TYR A 15 -1.17 -1.46 -12.55
C TYR A 15 -0.93 -0.84 -11.17
N HIS A 16 -1.87 -1.01 -10.24
CA HIS A 16 -1.71 -0.55 -8.86
C HIS A 16 -1.45 -1.76 -7.97
N ALA A 17 -0.40 -1.71 -7.16
CA ALA A 17 -0.31 -2.60 -6.01
C ALA A 17 -1.34 -2.19 -4.97
N ALA A 18 -1.72 -3.15 -4.13
CA ALA A 18 -2.65 -2.92 -3.05
C ALA A 18 -1.88 -2.74 -1.74
N VAL A 19 -2.01 -1.56 -1.10
CA VAL A 19 -1.41 -1.31 0.22
C VAL A 19 -2.43 -1.53 1.32
N LEU A 20 -2.02 -2.18 2.40
CA LEU A 20 -2.79 -2.36 3.62
C LEU A 20 -1.89 -2.02 4.81
N THR A 21 -2.30 -1.08 5.65
CA THR A 21 -1.46 -0.61 6.76
C THR A 21 -2.30 -0.20 7.95
N ASN A 22 -1.70 -0.27 9.14
CA ASN A 22 -2.26 0.23 10.39
C ASN A 22 -2.05 1.75 10.58
N ASN A 23 -1.47 2.46 9.60
CA ASN A 23 -1.10 3.85 9.74
C ASN A 23 -1.42 4.66 8.48
N GLU A 24 -2.30 5.67 8.62
CA GLU A 24 -2.77 6.51 7.51
C GLU A 24 -1.66 7.35 6.87
N GLU A 25 -0.70 7.86 7.66
CA GLU A 25 0.42 8.64 7.12
C GLU A 25 1.26 7.79 6.15
N TRP A 26 1.55 6.54 6.53
CA TRP A 26 2.29 5.61 5.69
C TRP A 26 1.49 5.11 4.50
N GLU A 27 0.16 5.00 4.62
CA GLU A 27 -0.72 4.74 3.48
C GLU A 27 -0.59 5.85 2.42
N GLN A 28 -0.74 7.11 2.84
CA GLN A 28 -0.60 8.26 1.95
C GLN A 28 0.82 8.37 1.39
N ALA A 29 1.83 8.04 2.18
CA ALA A 29 3.21 8.01 1.73
C ALA A 29 3.40 7.00 0.59
N CYS A 30 2.88 5.77 0.72
CA CYS A 30 2.94 4.77 -0.34
C CYS A 30 2.24 5.24 -1.63
N ILE A 31 1.05 5.83 -1.52
CA ILE A 31 0.29 6.35 -2.68
C ILE A 31 1.09 7.44 -3.40
N LYS A 32 1.65 8.40 -2.64
CA LYS A 32 2.45 9.50 -3.19
C LYS A 32 3.76 9.00 -3.80
N ALA A 33 4.47 8.08 -3.13
CA ALA A 33 5.69 7.46 -3.68
C ALA A 33 5.39 6.75 -5.01
N GLY A 34 4.30 5.97 -5.06
CA GLY A 34 3.91 5.28 -6.28
C GLY A 34 3.63 6.22 -7.45
N ARG A 35 2.99 7.38 -7.20
CA ARG A 35 2.80 8.43 -8.21
C ARG A 35 4.11 9.10 -8.64
N ASN A 36 5.06 9.28 -7.72
CA ASN A 36 6.34 9.92 -8.00
C ASN A 36 7.26 9.03 -8.85
N CYS A 37 7.24 7.71 -8.63
CA CYS A 37 8.16 6.78 -9.29
C CYS A 37 7.54 5.95 -10.43
N GLY A 38 6.21 5.89 -10.53
CA GLY A 38 5.49 5.12 -11.53
C GLY A 38 5.06 3.71 -11.08
N ASP A 39 5.58 3.21 -9.96
CA ASP A 39 5.09 1.98 -9.32
C ASP A 39 3.82 2.29 -8.52
N LEU A 40 2.68 2.43 -9.20
CA LEU A 40 1.44 2.94 -8.63
C LEU A 40 0.89 2.07 -7.50
N VAL A 41 0.26 2.68 -6.50
CA VAL A 41 -0.29 2.01 -5.31
C VAL A 41 -1.70 2.54 -5.01
N HIS A 42 -2.61 1.68 -4.55
CA HIS A 42 -3.95 2.04 -4.08
C HIS A 42 -4.27 1.34 -2.74
N PRO A 43 -4.96 1.99 -1.79
CA PRO A 43 -5.22 1.41 -0.48
C PRO A 43 -6.32 0.36 -0.50
N LEU A 44 -6.19 -0.61 0.41
CA LEU A 44 -7.20 -1.57 0.79
C LEU A 44 -7.85 -1.17 2.12
N VAL A 45 -9.03 -1.72 2.39
CA VAL A 45 -9.71 -1.52 3.67
C VAL A 45 -8.93 -2.20 4.79
N TYR A 46 -8.35 -1.40 5.70
CA TYR A 46 -7.81 -1.87 6.97
C TYR A 46 -8.89 -1.81 8.05
N CYS A 47 -9.45 -2.96 8.39
CA CYS A 47 -10.50 -3.09 9.40
C CYS A 47 -10.40 -4.46 10.08
N PRO A 48 -9.40 -4.68 10.95
CA PRO A 48 -9.21 -5.95 11.66
C PRO A 48 -10.47 -6.44 12.39
N GLU A 49 -11.22 -5.52 12.98
CA GLU A 49 -12.43 -5.79 13.77
C GLU A 49 -13.59 -6.38 12.96
N LEU A 50 -13.66 -6.11 11.65
CA LEU A 50 -14.71 -6.68 10.77
C LEU A 50 -14.21 -7.86 9.93
N HIS A 51 -12.92 -7.93 9.65
CA HIS A 51 -12.36 -8.92 8.73
C HIS A 51 -11.69 -10.11 9.42
N PHE A 52 -11.16 -9.95 10.65
CA PHE A 52 -10.34 -11.01 11.25
C PHE A 52 -11.16 -12.22 11.74
N SER A 53 -12.47 -12.05 11.97
CA SER A 53 -13.39 -13.16 12.30
C SER A 53 -13.43 -14.25 11.22
N GLU A 54 -13.08 -13.92 9.96
CA GLU A 54 -12.99 -14.88 8.86
C GLU A 54 -11.98 -16.01 9.11
N PHE A 55 -11.00 -15.78 9.99
CA PHE A 55 -9.96 -16.76 10.31
C PHE A 55 -10.33 -17.67 11.50
N THR A 56 -11.55 -17.62 12.01
CA THR A 56 -11.98 -18.44 13.15
C THR A 56 -11.76 -19.93 12.88
N SER A 57 -11.07 -20.59 13.82
CA SER A 57 -10.82 -22.03 13.83
C SER A 57 -11.41 -22.67 15.10
N ALA A 58 -11.89 -23.91 14.99
CA ALA A 58 -12.44 -24.65 16.12
C ALA A 58 -11.35 -25.31 16.99
N VAL A 59 -10.12 -25.44 16.47
CA VAL A 59 -9.06 -26.27 17.07
C VAL A 59 -7.68 -25.61 17.10
N ALA A 60 -7.52 -24.48 16.41
CA ALA A 60 -6.27 -23.72 16.33
C ALA A 60 -6.56 -22.25 16.61
N ASP A 61 -5.52 -21.45 16.81
CA ASP A 61 -5.70 -20.01 17.05
C ASP A 61 -6.39 -19.32 15.86
N MET A 62 -6.04 -19.72 14.64
CA MET A 62 -6.64 -19.20 13.41
C MET A 62 -6.46 -20.15 12.22
N LYS A 63 -7.29 -19.98 11.18
CA LYS A 63 -7.08 -20.54 9.83
C LYS A 63 -6.12 -19.64 9.04
N ASN A 64 -5.58 -20.16 7.94
CA ASN A 64 -4.68 -19.42 7.05
C ASN A 64 -5.34 -18.81 5.81
N SER A 65 -6.64 -19.06 5.60
CA SER A 65 -7.38 -18.53 4.45
C SER A 65 -8.84 -18.35 4.82
N VAL A 66 -9.44 -17.32 4.22
CA VAL A 66 -10.87 -17.03 4.38
C VAL A 66 -11.71 -18.03 3.59
N ALA A 67 -12.85 -18.40 4.17
CA ALA A 67 -13.86 -19.21 3.49
C ALA A 67 -14.75 -18.33 2.60
N ASP A 68 -15.17 -17.18 3.11
CA ASP A 68 -15.87 -16.15 2.33
C ASP A 68 -14.88 -15.38 1.46
N ARG A 69 -15.04 -15.49 0.14
CA ARG A 69 -14.18 -14.83 -0.85
C ARG A 69 -14.73 -13.47 -1.29
N ASP A 70 -15.92 -13.10 -0.84
CA ASP A 70 -16.57 -11.84 -1.17
C ASP A 70 -16.31 -10.77 -0.09
N ASN A 71 -15.72 -11.15 1.05
CA ASN A 71 -15.36 -10.25 2.15
C ASN A 71 -13.87 -9.83 2.11
N SER A 72 -13.51 -8.99 1.14
CA SER A 72 -12.18 -8.35 1.02
C SER A 72 -10.97 -9.31 1.19
N PRO A 73 -10.86 -10.41 0.41
CA PRO A 73 -9.84 -11.44 0.61
C PRO A 73 -8.38 -10.95 0.56
N SER A 74 -8.08 -9.87 -0.18
CA SER A 74 -6.73 -9.27 -0.20
C SER A 74 -6.42 -8.55 1.13
N SER A 75 -7.39 -7.81 1.69
CA SER A 75 -7.26 -7.24 3.04
C SER A 75 -7.09 -8.34 4.09
N CYS A 76 -7.94 -9.37 4.04
CA CYS A 76 -7.88 -10.49 4.99
C CYS A 76 -6.52 -11.19 4.95
N ALA A 77 -5.97 -11.45 3.76
CA ALA A 77 -4.65 -12.07 3.63
C ALA A 77 -3.53 -11.22 4.25
N GLY A 78 -3.61 -9.89 4.12
CA GLY A 78 -2.71 -8.98 4.84
C GLY A 78 -2.91 -9.06 6.36
N LEU A 79 -4.16 -9.04 6.84
CA LEU A 79 -4.48 -9.11 8.26
C LEU A 79 -4.02 -10.42 8.92
N PHE A 80 -4.06 -11.55 8.19
CA PHE A 80 -3.46 -12.80 8.64
C PHE A 80 -1.96 -12.66 8.92
N ILE A 81 -1.23 -11.84 8.15
CA ILE A 81 0.19 -11.57 8.41
C ILE A 81 0.35 -10.66 9.63
N ALA A 82 -0.44 -9.59 9.73
CA ALA A 82 -0.39 -8.66 10.86
C ALA A 82 -0.70 -9.33 12.20
N SER A 83 -1.60 -10.31 12.24
CA SER A 83 -1.97 -10.99 13.49
C SER A 83 -0.81 -11.70 14.16
N HIS A 84 0.24 -12.08 13.42
CA HIS A 84 1.45 -12.70 13.97
C HIS A 84 2.39 -11.70 14.65
N ILE A 85 2.20 -10.40 14.39
CA ILE A 85 2.88 -9.29 15.09
C ILE A 85 2.02 -8.81 16.27
N GLY A 86 0.70 -8.84 16.10
CA GLY A 86 -0.28 -8.29 17.04
C GLY A 86 -0.86 -6.98 16.52
N PHE A 87 -2.19 -6.85 16.51
CA PHE A 87 -2.87 -5.62 16.04
C PHE A 87 -2.68 -4.43 16.99
N ASP A 88 -2.28 -4.71 18.24
CA ASP A 88 -1.94 -3.75 19.28
C ASP A 88 -0.45 -3.35 19.26
N TRP A 89 0.36 -3.90 18.36
CA TRP A 89 1.77 -3.54 18.23
C TRP A 89 1.90 -2.04 17.86
N PRO A 90 2.69 -1.25 18.61
CA PRO A 90 2.70 0.21 18.49
C PRO A 90 3.46 0.74 17.27
N GLY A 91 4.12 -0.13 16.50
CA GLY A 91 4.89 0.28 15.34
C GLY A 91 4.05 0.39 14.06
N VAL A 92 4.73 0.76 12.98
CA VAL A 92 4.12 0.89 11.66
C VAL A 92 4.29 -0.40 10.88
N TRP A 93 3.17 -0.96 10.44
CA TRP A 93 3.13 -2.14 9.59
C TRP A 93 2.52 -1.79 8.23
N VAL A 94 3.23 -2.12 7.16
CA VAL A 94 2.78 -1.90 5.78
C VAL A 94 2.89 -3.21 5.01
N HIS A 95 1.73 -3.75 4.64
CA HIS A 95 1.63 -4.82 3.66
C HIS A 95 1.37 -4.22 2.27
N ILE A 96 2.00 -4.79 1.25
CA ILE A 96 1.80 -4.41 -0.14
C ILE A 96 1.68 -5.70 -0.95
N ASP A 97 0.49 -5.95 -1.48
CA ASP A 97 0.22 -7.04 -2.41
C ASP A 97 0.50 -6.56 -3.84
N ILE A 98 1.44 -7.22 -4.49
CA ILE A 98 1.96 -6.87 -5.83
C ILE A 98 1.63 -7.97 -6.86
N ALA A 99 0.66 -8.84 -6.59
CA ALA A 99 0.37 -10.01 -7.41
C ALA A 99 0.22 -9.72 -8.92
N ALA A 100 -0.56 -8.72 -9.30
CA ALA A 100 -0.80 -8.32 -10.67
C ALA A 100 0.27 -7.38 -11.28
N PRO A 101 0.77 -6.33 -10.58
CA PRO A 101 1.70 -5.37 -11.20
C PRO A 101 3.11 -5.90 -11.50
N VAL A 102 3.52 -7.04 -10.94
CA VAL A 102 4.87 -7.60 -11.17
C VAL A 102 5.11 -8.13 -12.59
N HIS A 103 4.07 -8.31 -13.41
CA HIS A 103 4.22 -8.84 -14.76
C HIS A 103 3.29 -8.17 -15.79
N ALA A 104 3.74 -8.15 -17.04
CA ALA A 104 2.97 -7.71 -18.20
C ALA A 104 3.14 -8.73 -19.33
N GLY A 105 2.07 -9.49 -19.61
CA GLY A 105 2.17 -10.70 -20.44
C GLY A 105 3.17 -11.69 -19.83
N GLU A 106 4.12 -12.14 -20.64
CA GLU A 106 5.13 -13.15 -20.29
C GLU A 106 6.42 -12.55 -19.68
N ARG A 107 6.42 -11.27 -19.26
CA ARG A 107 7.62 -10.56 -18.78
C ARG A 107 7.38 -9.94 -17.41
N ALA A 108 8.42 -9.95 -16.57
CA ALA A 108 8.44 -9.20 -15.33
C ALA A 108 8.59 -7.70 -15.59
N THR A 109 7.93 -6.87 -14.79
CA THR A 109 7.97 -5.40 -14.89
C THR A 109 9.10 -4.77 -14.07
N GLY A 110 9.60 -5.48 -13.05
CA GLY A 110 10.54 -4.92 -12.07
C GLY A 110 9.87 -4.06 -10.99
N TYR A 111 8.53 -4.13 -10.88
CA TYR A 111 7.75 -3.38 -9.91
C TYR A 111 8.26 -3.54 -8.46
N GLY A 112 8.35 -2.43 -7.73
CA GLY A 112 8.60 -2.38 -6.30
C GLY A 112 9.96 -1.78 -5.95
N VAL A 113 10.96 -1.87 -6.83
CA VAL A 113 12.28 -1.26 -6.58
C VAL A 113 12.16 0.27 -6.55
N ALA A 114 11.51 0.85 -7.56
CA ALA A 114 11.33 2.29 -7.64
C ALA A 114 10.42 2.80 -6.52
N LEU A 115 9.40 2.03 -6.15
CA LEU A 115 8.55 2.32 -4.99
C LEU A 115 9.34 2.44 -3.69
N LEU A 116 10.19 1.44 -3.37
CA LEU A 116 10.99 1.45 -2.13
C LEU A 116 12.02 2.58 -2.13
N LEU A 117 12.70 2.81 -3.28
CA LEU A 117 13.66 3.90 -3.42
C LEU A 117 12.99 5.27 -3.26
N SER A 118 11.78 5.46 -3.78
CA SER A 118 11.02 6.69 -3.56
C SER A 118 10.56 6.81 -2.11
N LEU A 119 9.93 5.77 -1.55
CA LEU A 119 9.40 5.80 -0.20
C LEU A 119 10.47 6.13 0.85
N PHE A 120 11.66 5.53 0.73
CA PHE A 120 12.77 5.70 1.67
C PHE A 120 13.90 6.57 1.14
N GLY A 121 13.68 7.32 0.06
CA GLY A 121 14.74 8.13 -0.58
C GLY A 121 15.43 9.12 0.36
N ARG A 122 14.74 9.52 1.44
CA ARG A 122 15.28 10.36 2.52
C ARG A 122 16.39 9.75 3.36
N ALA A 123 16.46 8.42 3.39
CA ALA A 123 17.55 7.73 4.06
C ALA A 123 18.80 7.62 3.17
N SER A 124 18.75 8.15 1.94
CA SER A 124 19.86 8.15 1.00
C SER A 124 20.60 9.49 1.00
N GLU A 125 21.89 9.44 0.69
CA GLU A 125 22.71 10.63 0.40
C GLU A 125 22.45 11.19 -1.01
N ASP A 126 21.68 10.48 -1.85
CA ASP A 126 21.39 10.89 -3.22
C ASP A 126 20.32 12.01 -3.29
N PRO A 127 20.63 13.18 -3.88
CA PRO A 127 19.69 14.29 -3.95
C PRO A 127 18.41 14.01 -4.76
N LEU A 128 18.50 13.16 -5.80
CA LEU A 128 17.34 12.80 -6.62
C LEU A 128 16.37 11.94 -5.83
N LEU A 129 16.88 10.95 -5.08
CA LEU A 129 16.06 10.09 -4.22
C LEU A 129 15.38 10.89 -3.10
N ASN A 130 16.07 11.86 -2.53
CA ASN A 130 15.50 12.80 -1.56
C ASN A 130 14.32 13.59 -2.15
N MET A 131 14.43 14.07 -3.39
CA MET A 131 13.38 14.85 -4.05
C MET A 131 12.11 14.05 -4.37
N VAL A 132 12.24 12.76 -4.69
CA VAL A 132 11.08 11.91 -5.03
C VAL A 132 10.40 11.29 -3.81
N SER A 133 10.91 11.54 -2.60
CA SER A 133 10.35 10.96 -1.37
C SER A 133 9.02 11.62 -0.97
N PRO A 134 8.01 10.83 -0.56
CA PRO A 134 6.68 11.36 -0.28
C PRO A 134 6.60 12.15 1.03
N LEU A 135 7.39 11.79 2.03
CA LEU A 135 7.46 12.45 3.32
C LEU A 135 8.29 13.74 3.11
N GLY A 136 7.67 14.91 3.14
CA GLY A 136 8.30 16.19 2.73
C GLY A 136 9.51 16.57 3.58
N CYS A 137 10.38 17.46 3.06
CA CYS A 137 11.54 18.00 3.79
C CYS A 137 11.16 18.52 5.18
N SER A 138 11.48 17.75 6.22
CA SER A 138 11.62 18.19 7.60
C SER A 138 12.81 19.16 7.66
N GLY A 139 12.56 20.40 7.25
CA GLY A 139 13.49 21.52 7.17
C GLY A 139 12.79 22.73 6.54
N ASP A 140 12.21 23.56 7.42
CA ASP A 140 11.56 24.86 7.23
C ASP A 140 10.12 24.95 6.66
N PRO A 141 9.20 25.67 7.35
CA PRO A 141 7.95 26.09 6.76
C PRO A 141 8.24 27.27 5.83
N LEU A 142 8.24 27.02 4.52
CA LEU A 142 7.96 28.09 3.57
C LEU A 142 6.44 28.25 3.50
N GLU A 143 5.95 29.22 4.24
CA GLU A 143 4.71 29.91 3.89
C GLU A 143 4.82 30.32 2.41
N ASP A 144 3.92 29.83 1.57
CA ASP A 144 3.63 30.51 0.31
C ASP A 144 2.13 30.49 0.05
N ASP A 145 1.55 31.64 0.35
CA ASP A 145 0.23 32.09 -0.08
C ASP A 145 0.24 32.21 -1.61
N MET A 146 -0.38 31.25 -2.31
CA MET A 146 -0.76 31.44 -3.70
C MET A 146 -2.18 30.93 -3.94
N GLY A 147 -3.12 31.84 -3.70
CA GLY A 147 -4.51 31.68 -4.10
C GLY A 147 -4.73 31.53 -5.61
N ARG A 148 -5.87 30.88 -5.91
CA ARG A 148 -6.68 30.95 -7.15
C ARG A 148 -6.04 30.44 -8.45
N ASP A 149 -6.43 29.24 -8.85
CA ASP A 149 -7.46 29.00 -9.89
C ASP A 149 -7.32 27.59 -10.46
N CYS A 150 -8.05 26.63 -9.91
CA CYS A 150 -8.15 25.30 -10.52
C CYS A 150 -9.41 25.24 -11.39
N LYS A 151 -9.28 25.60 -12.67
CA LYS A 151 -10.31 25.35 -13.68
C LYS A 151 -10.57 23.84 -13.76
N ARG A 152 -11.79 23.43 -13.39
CA ARG A 152 -12.33 22.06 -13.52
C ARG A 152 -12.06 21.53 -14.93
N ARG A 153 -11.31 20.44 -15.04
CA ARG A 153 -11.32 19.58 -16.24
C ARG A 153 -12.49 18.62 -16.13
N ARG A 154 -13.42 18.73 -17.07
CA ARG A 154 -14.54 17.81 -17.26
C ARG A 154 -14.01 16.62 -18.06
N LEU A 155 -14.08 15.42 -17.49
CA LEU A 155 -13.86 14.19 -18.23
C LEU A 155 -15.15 13.89 -19.02
N VAL A 156 -14.97 13.53 -20.29
CA VAL A 156 -16.02 13.10 -21.22
C VAL A 156 -16.49 11.71 -20.83
#